data_AF-A0A9P5D187-F1
#
_entry.id   AF-A0A9P5D187-F1
#
_cell.length_a   1.000
_cell.length_b   1.000
_cell.length_c   1.000
_cell.angle_alpha   90.00
_cell.angle_beta   90.00
_cell.angle_gamma   90.00
#
_symmetry.space_group_name_H-M   'P 1'
#
loop_
_entity.id
_entity.type
_entity.pdbx_description
1 polymer ?
#
loop_
_entity_poly.entity_id
_entity_poly.type
_entity_poly.pdbx_seq_one_letter_code
_entity_poly.pdbx_strand_id
1 'polypeptide(L)'
;MASPFPPSSSSPGDGRIVVEPLPAGGSGLQTMSYQYPLKLISPNPSGEHKSVLVFLLSYGGGLVSGDSVDLSITVKEGSKLSLVTQGHTKIFKAASPDTITRQTLRLHVHNGAGLCLLPDPVQPFESSVYMQKQIFRVAPSSSLGFLDWVTQGRVARGEDWSFTHWNGCNEVWLDDGDSNTRPRLLVRDTVALSGPESLRLSGRRLRDTMDKLAVFGTLILRGDMVKQTADFFLSEFAALPRVGGRDFRSAEAQAADEKSVSDLESWRSRRLKMEKDEVILWSAAHVRGCVVVKFGARTVEGGRKWVGAMLAMDGGIERQFGEQALMCVR
;
A
#
# COMPACT_ATOMS: atom_id res chain seq x y z
N MET A 1 -16.26 1.49 -43.53
CA MET A 1 -14.96 0.90 -43.91
C MET A 1 -14.52 -0.01 -42.78
N ALA A 2 -14.27 -1.29 -43.05
CA ALA A 2 -13.67 -2.18 -42.05
C ALA A 2 -12.18 -1.81 -41.91
N SER A 3 -11.72 -1.67 -40.66
CA SER A 3 -10.30 -1.43 -40.39
C SER A 3 -9.46 -2.57 -40.98
N PRO A 4 -8.37 -2.28 -41.71
CA PRO A 4 -7.45 -3.32 -42.20
C PRO A 4 -6.61 -3.94 -41.07
N PHE A 5 -6.70 -3.41 -39.85
CA PHE A 5 -6.02 -3.93 -38.68
C PHE A 5 -6.92 -4.91 -37.91
N PRO A 6 -6.36 -5.99 -37.34
CA PRO A 6 -7.10 -6.84 -36.42
C PRO A 6 -7.74 -5.99 -35.32
N PRO A 7 -8.97 -6.30 -34.88
CA PRO A 7 -9.57 -5.63 -33.73
C PRO A 7 -8.61 -5.77 -32.55
N SER A 8 -8.27 -4.63 -31.92
CA SER A 8 -7.48 -4.64 -30.68
C SER A 8 -8.22 -5.46 -29.64
N SER A 9 -7.55 -6.47 -29.07
CA SER A 9 -8.12 -7.34 -28.04
C SER A 9 -8.10 -6.73 -26.63
N SER A 10 -7.45 -5.56 -26.46
CA SER A 10 -7.31 -4.89 -25.16
C SER A 10 -8.34 -3.79 -24.98
N SER A 11 -9.10 -3.83 -23.89
CA SER A 11 -10.05 -2.77 -23.53
C SER A 11 -9.32 -1.58 -22.90
N PRO A 12 -9.88 -0.36 -22.95
CA PRO A 12 -9.37 0.76 -22.17
C PRO A 12 -9.21 0.40 -20.69
N GLY A 13 -8.05 0.74 -20.13
CA GLY A 13 -7.69 0.50 -18.73
C GLY A 13 -7.17 -0.91 -18.44
N ASP A 14 -7.19 -1.82 -19.42
CA ASP A 14 -6.61 -3.14 -19.28
C ASP A 14 -5.08 -3.04 -19.20
N GLY A 15 -4.50 -3.83 -18.31
CA GLY A 15 -3.06 -4.02 -18.22
C GLY A 15 -2.66 -5.43 -17.81
N ARG A 16 -1.44 -5.81 -18.20
CA ARG A 16 -0.85 -7.11 -17.86
C ARG A 16 0.63 -6.96 -17.56
N ILE A 17 1.05 -7.49 -16.42
CA ILE A 17 2.46 -7.64 -16.04
C ILE A 17 2.74 -9.13 -15.80
N VAL A 18 3.80 -9.66 -16.39
CA VAL A 18 4.31 -10.99 -16.07
C VAL A 18 5.81 -10.90 -15.79
N VAL A 19 6.21 -11.32 -14.59
CA VAL A 19 7.60 -11.37 -14.15
C VAL A 19 8.04 -12.83 -14.04
N GLU A 20 9.22 -13.14 -14.54
CA GLU A 20 9.77 -14.50 -14.57
C GLU A 20 11.27 -14.54 -14.20
N PRO A 21 11.81 -15.70 -13.83
CA PRO A 21 13.23 -15.81 -13.54
C PRO A 21 14.05 -15.68 -14.82
N LEU A 22 15.15 -14.94 -14.75
CA LEU A 22 16.09 -14.84 -15.87
C LEU A 22 17.02 -16.06 -15.90
N PRO A 23 17.50 -16.50 -17.08
CA PRO A 23 18.43 -17.63 -17.20
C PRO A 23 19.73 -17.44 -16.41
N ALA A 24 20.21 -16.19 -16.29
CA ALA A 24 21.42 -15.83 -15.54
C ALA A 24 21.16 -15.61 -14.02
N GLY A 25 19.95 -15.89 -13.55
CA GLY A 25 19.49 -15.57 -12.19
C GLY A 25 18.85 -14.18 -12.10
N GLY A 26 18.08 -13.95 -11.03
CA GLY A 26 17.30 -12.72 -10.84
C GLY A 26 15.94 -12.76 -11.55
N SER A 27 15.27 -11.61 -11.60
CA SER A 27 13.91 -11.47 -12.13
C SER A 27 13.88 -10.59 -13.38
N GLY A 28 13.04 -10.94 -14.34
CA GLY A 28 12.88 -10.25 -15.61
C GLY A 28 11.42 -10.02 -15.98
N LEU A 29 11.17 -8.97 -16.77
CA LEU A 29 9.84 -8.61 -17.24
C LEU A 29 9.54 -9.35 -18.56
N GLN A 30 8.70 -10.40 -18.48
CA GLN A 30 8.27 -11.16 -19.66
C GLN A 30 7.21 -10.41 -20.48
N THR A 31 6.27 -9.79 -19.80
CA THR A 31 5.15 -9.08 -20.43
C THR A 31 4.85 -7.82 -19.65
N MET A 32 4.70 -6.72 -20.37
CA MET A 32 4.14 -5.48 -19.85
C MET A 32 3.32 -4.84 -20.96
N SER A 33 1.99 -4.89 -20.82
CA SER A 33 1.05 -4.25 -21.74
C SER A 33 0.06 -3.43 -20.93
N TYR A 34 -0.42 -2.32 -21.50
CA TYR A 34 -1.41 -1.47 -20.88
C TYR A 34 -2.15 -0.65 -21.93
N GLN A 35 -3.36 -0.19 -21.58
CA GLN A 35 -4.14 0.76 -22.35
C GLN A 35 -4.57 1.94 -21.48
N TYR A 36 -4.74 3.11 -22.11
CA TYR A 36 -5.34 4.27 -21.46
C TYR A 36 -6.63 3.85 -20.71
N PRO A 37 -6.89 4.32 -19.47
CA PRO A 37 -6.15 5.34 -18.73
C PRO A 37 -4.91 4.86 -17.96
N LEU A 38 -4.65 3.55 -17.92
CA LEU A 38 -3.48 2.97 -17.27
C LEU A 38 -2.20 3.28 -18.04
N LYS A 39 -1.11 3.55 -17.33
CA LYS A 39 0.24 3.63 -17.88
C LYS A 39 1.20 2.87 -16.98
N LEU A 40 2.08 2.07 -17.60
CA LEU A 40 3.14 1.34 -16.90
C LEU A 40 4.50 1.77 -17.44
N ILE A 41 5.46 1.98 -16.55
CA ILE A 41 6.85 2.25 -16.92
C ILE A 41 7.73 1.31 -16.11
N SER A 42 8.71 0.69 -16.76
CA SER A 42 9.74 -0.09 -16.09
C SER A 42 11.11 0.41 -16.58
N PRO A 43 12.05 0.75 -15.68
CA PRO A 43 13.41 1.07 -16.08
C PRO A 43 14.10 -0.16 -16.67
N ASN A 44 15.18 0.06 -17.41
CA ASN A 44 15.98 -1.05 -17.93
C ASN A 44 16.49 -1.92 -16.77
N PRO A 45 16.43 -3.27 -16.91
CA PRO A 45 16.99 -4.16 -15.91
C PRO A 45 18.48 -3.87 -15.68
N SER A 46 18.88 -3.81 -14.41
CA SER A 46 20.28 -3.78 -13.99
C SER A 46 20.56 -5.01 -13.12
N GLY A 47 21.77 -5.57 -13.22
CA GLY A 47 22.19 -6.71 -12.39
C GLY A 47 22.21 -6.40 -10.88
N GLU A 48 22.15 -5.12 -10.52
CA GLU A 48 22.09 -4.66 -9.13
C GLU A 48 20.66 -4.69 -8.56
N HIS A 49 19.63 -4.73 -9.41
CA HIS A 49 18.23 -4.70 -8.98
C HIS A 49 17.83 -6.03 -8.33
N LYS A 50 17.34 -5.96 -7.09
CA LYS A 50 16.87 -7.15 -6.34
C LYS A 50 15.48 -7.63 -6.77
N SER A 51 14.74 -6.79 -7.51
CA SER A 51 13.42 -7.09 -8.06
C SER A 51 13.18 -6.30 -9.35
N VAL A 52 12.23 -6.74 -10.18
CA VAL A 52 11.75 -5.91 -11.29
C VAL A 52 11.00 -4.72 -10.72
N LEU A 53 11.35 -3.50 -11.11
CA LEU A 53 10.64 -2.28 -10.71
C LEU A 53 9.63 -1.89 -11.79
N VAL A 54 8.38 -1.65 -11.40
CA VAL A 54 7.36 -1.11 -12.30
C VAL A 54 6.64 0.06 -11.62
N PHE A 55 6.57 1.18 -12.32
CA PHE A 55 5.79 2.35 -11.96
C PHE A 55 4.37 2.21 -12.50
N LEU A 56 3.40 2.18 -11.59
CA LEU A 56 1.97 2.25 -11.85
C LEU A 56 1.55 3.73 -11.95
N LEU A 57 0.97 4.10 -13.08
CA LEU A 57 0.61 5.48 -13.40
C LEU A 57 -0.77 5.53 -14.06
N SER A 58 -1.35 6.72 -14.07
CA SER A 58 -2.46 7.04 -14.95
C SER A 58 -2.10 8.20 -15.89
N TYR A 59 -2.67 8.18 -17.09
CA TYR A 59 -2.57 9.31 -18.01
C TYR A 59 -3.27 10.55 -17.41
N GLY A 60 -2.72 11.74 -17.66
CA GLY A 60 -3.29 12.99 -17.13
C GLY A 60 -3.04 13.23 -15.63
N GLY A 61 -2.28 12.35 -14.96
CA GLY A 61 -1.86 12.53 -13.57
C GLY A 61 -2.93 12.17 -12.53
N GLY A 62 -4.02 11.52 -12.94
CA GLY A 62 -5.07 10.95 -12.08
C GLY A 62 -6.10 10.20 -12.91
N LEU A 63 -7.16 9.68 -12.28
CA LEU A 63 -8.28 9.02 -12.93
C LEU A 63 -9.48 9.96 -12.99
N VAL A 64 -10.11 10.08 -14.15
CA VAL A 64 -11.30 10.93 -14.36
C VAL A 64 -12.59 10.13 -14.19
N SER A 65 -13.72 10.86 -14.21
CA SER A 65 -15.05 10.29 -13.99
C SER A 65 -15.34 9.13 -14.95
N GLY A 66 -15.57 7.94 -14.40
CA GLY A 66 -15.92 6.74 -15.16
C GLY A 66 -14.74 5.96 -15.73
N ASP A 67 -13.50 6.42 -15.51
CA ASP A 67 -12.31 5.62 -15.81
C ASP A 67 -12.37 4.29 -15.05
N SER A 68 -11.99 3.21 -15.73
CA SER A 68 -11.93 1.87 -15.15
C SER A 68 -10.58 1.26 -15.51
N VAL A 69 -9.77 0.95 -14.50
CA VAL A 69 -8.48 0.26 -14.66
C VAL A 69 -8.65 -1.20 -14.21
N ASP A 70 -8.15 -2.12 -15.03
CA ASP A 70 -8.10 -3.54 -14.73
C ASP A 70 -6.68 -4.08 -15.04
N LEU A 71 -5.88 -4.30 -13.98
CA LEU A 71 -4.49 -4.73 -14.12
C LEU A 71 -4.29 -6.14 -13.54
N SER A 72 -3.88 -7.06 -14.41
CA SER A 72 -3.47 -8.42 -14.06
C SER A 72 -1.96 -8.52 -13.90
N ILE A 73 -1.49 -9.08 -12.80
CA ILE A 73 -0.07 -9.21 -12.47
C ILE A 73 0.21 -10.67 -12.11
N THR A 74 1.23 -11.27 -12.72
CA THR A 74 1.72 -12.61 -12.37
C THR A 74 3.20 -12.53 -12.06
N VAL A 75 3.58 -12.90 -10.84
CA VAL A 75 4.97 -13.05 -10.42
C VAL A 75 5.25 -14.56 -10.37
N LYS A 76 5.95 -15.07 -11.37
CA LYS A 76 6.25 -16.51 -11.47
C LYS A 76 7.23 -16.94 -10.39
N GLU A 77 7.35 -18.25 -10.23
CA GLU A 77 8.17 -18.91 -9.22
C GLU A 77 9.59 -18.31 -9.13
N GLY A 78 10.06 -18.11 -7.90
CA GLY A 78 11.37 -17.53 -7.60
C GLY A 78 11.60 -16.07 -8.02
N SER A 79 10.59 -15.41 -8.60
CA SER A 79 10.72 -14.04 -9.13
C SER A 79 10.28 -12.98 -8.13
N LYS A 80 10.79 -11.75 -8.28
CA LYS A 80 10.48 -10.63 -7.40
C LYS A 80 10.03 -9.41 -8.21
N LEU A 81 8.94 -8.78 -7.77
CA LEU A 81 8.37 -7.57 -8.35
C LEU A 81 8.17 -6.50 -7.29
N SER A 82 8.64 -5.28 -7.58
CA SER A 82 8.31 -4.06 -6.85
C SER A 82 7.41 -3.17 -7.69
N LEU A 83 6.25 -2.81 -7.15
CA LEU A 83 5.30 -1.88 -7.73
C LEU A 83 5.25 -0.60 -6.90
N VAL A 84 5.45 0.52 -7.57
CA VAL A 84 5.50 1.86 -7.00
C VAL A 84 4.70 2.81 -7.89
N THR A 85 4.43 4.03 -7.44
CA THR A 85 3.75 5.06 -8.24
C THR A 85 4.67 6.26 -8.44
N GLN A 86 4.30 7.16 -9.35
CA GLN A 86 4.94 8.48 -9.46
C GLN A 86 4.00 9.53 -8.85
N GLY A 87 4.03 9.64 -7.53
CA GLY A 87 3.12 10.50 -6.78
C GLY A 87 1.75 9.88 -6.60
N HIS A 88 0.86 10.66 -5.97
CA HIS A 88 -0.45 10.20 -5.53
C HIS A 88 -1.34 9.83 -6.72
N THR A 89 -2.10 8.73 -6.57
CA THR A 89 -3.19 8.41 -7.49
C THR A 89 -4.34 9.38 -7.23
N LYS A 90 -4.43 10.44 -8.04
CA LYS A 90 -5.48 11.47 -7.89
C LYS A 90 -6.78 10.94 -8.49
N ILE A 91 -7.88 11.07 -7.76
CA ILE A 91 -9.21 10.76 -8.28
C ILE A 91 -9.97 12.06 -8.47
N PHE A 92 -10.26 12.40 -9.72
CA PHE A 92 -10.97 13.63 -10.04
C PHE A 92 -12.47 13.53 -9.70
N LYS A 93 -13.12 14.69 -9.66
CA LYS A 93 -14.56 14.83 -9.44
C LYS A 93 -15.36 13.94 -10.40
N ALA A 94 -16.40 13.28 -9.88
CA ALA A 94 -17.33 12.52 -10.68
C ALA A 94 -18.30 13.45 -11.44
N ALA A 95 -18.71 13.05 -12.64
CA ALA A 95 -19.72 13.77 -13.43
C ALA A 95 -21.10 13.71 -12.77
N SER A 96 -21.39 12.60 -12.10
CA SER A 96 -22.57 12.40 -11.24
C SER A 96 -22.22 11.47 -10.07
N PRO A 97 -22.99 11.46 -8.97
CA PRO A 97 -22.81 10.51 -7.87
C PRO A 97 -22.88 9.03 -8.27
N ASP A 98 -23.55 8.72 -9.38
CA ASP A 98 -23.71 7.35 -9.91
C ASP A 98 -22.55 6.91 -10.82
N THR A 99 -21.70 7.85 -11.27
CA THR A 99 -20.57 7.55 -12.15
C THR A 99 -19.35 7.18 -11.31
N ILE A 100 -19.07 5.89 -11.23
CA ILE A 100 -18.00 5.35 -10.39
C ILE A 100 -16.70 5.20 -11.20
N THR A 101 -15.62 5.82 -10.73
CA THR A 101 -14.26 5.52 -11.19
C THR A 101 -13.73 4.27 -10.48
N ARG A 102 -13.11 3.34 -11.21
CA ARG A 102 -12.74 2.01 -10.70
C ARG A 102 -11.27 1.67 -10.94
N GLN A 103 -10.67 0.98 -9.98
CA GLN A 103 -9.38 0.33 -10.16
C GLN A 103 -9.41 -1.07 -9.57
N THR A 104 -9.13 -2.08 -10.39
CA THR A 104 -9.02 -3.47 -9.99
C THR A 104 -7.63 -3.98 -10.27
N LEU A 105 -6.92 -4.44 -9.23
CA LEU A 105 -5.65 -5.16 -9.37
C LEU A 105 -5.88 -6.64 -9.04
N ARG A 106 -5.47 -7.55 -9.93
CA ARG A 106 -5.48 -9.00 -9.69
C ARG A 106 -4.06 -9.53 -9.78
N LEU A 107 -3.52 -9.98 -8.65
CA LEU A 107 -2.12 -10.35 -8.51
C LEU A 107 -2.02 -11.83 -8.14
N HIS A 108 -1.21 -12.58 -8.88
CA HIS A 108 -0.89 -13.98 -8.61
C HIS A 108 0.60 -14.09 -8.30
N VAL A 109 0.94 -14.53 -7.09
CA VAL A 109 2.31 -14.65 -6.61
C VAL A 109 2.61 -16.12 -6.36
N HIS A 110 3.44 -16.71 -7.23
CA HIS A 110 3.74 -18.14 -7.20
C HIS A 110 4.72 -18.52 -6.08
N ASN A 111 4.96 -19.82 -5.90
CA ASN A 111 5.87 -20.34 -4.87
C ASN A 111 7.26 -19.70 -4.96
N GLY A 112 7.86 -19.38 -3.82
CA GLY A 112 9.16 -18.71 -3.74
C GLY A 112 9.22 -17.31 -4.37
N ALA A 113 8.12 -16.78 -4.90
CA ALA A 113 8.06 -15.46 -5.51
C ALA A 113 7.74 -14.38 -4.47
N GLY A 114 8.19 -13.15 -4.74
CA GLY A 114 8.00 -11.99 -3.87
C GLY A 114 7.30 -10.84 -4.58
N LEU A 115 6.32 -10.23 -3.92
CA LEU A 115 5.70 -9.00 -4.36
C LEU A 115 5.82 -7.92 -3.28
N CYS A 116 6.36 -6.75 -3.67
CA CYS A 116 6.37 -5.55 -2.87
C CYS A 116 5.56 -4.46 -3.58
N LEU A 117 4.39 -4.08 -3.05
CA LEU A 117 3.54 -3.03 -3.58
C LEU A 117 3.43 -1.93 -2.53
N LEU A 118 4.26 -0.90 -2.65
CA LEU A 118 4.32 0.24 -1.74
C LEU A 118 4.11 1.53 -2.54
N PRO A 119 2.87 1.83 -2.96
CA PRO A 119 2.55 3.03 -3.73
C PRO A 119 2.44 4.27 -2.84
N ASP A 120 2.42 5.46 -3.45
CA ASP A 120 1.88 6.67 -2.85
C ASP A 120 0.37 6.51 -2.55
N PRO A 121 -0.19 7.30 -1.62
CA PRO A 121 -1.60 7.14 -1.26
C PRO A 121 -2.54 7.64 -2.36
N VAL A 122 -3.76 7.09 -2.35
CA VAL A 122 -4.85 7.58 -3.18
C VAL A 122 -5.29 8.95 -2.65
N GLN A 123 -5.42 9.92 -3.55
CA GLN A 123 -5.90 11.28 -3.25
C GLN A 123 -7.26 11.52 -3.92
N PRO A 124 -8.37 11.15 -3.26
CA PRO A 124 -9.70 11.46 -3.75
C PRO A 124 -9.98 12.96 -3.62
N PHE A 125 -10.40 13.61 -4.71
CA PHE A 125 -10.77 15.02 -4.70
C PHE A 125 -12.21 15.21 -4.23
N GLU A 126 -12.56 16.46 -3.96
CA GLU A 126 -13.95 16.84 -3.69
C GLU A 126 -14.92 16.27 -4.73
N SER A 127 -16.02 15.70 -4.26
CA SER A 127 -17.07 15.06 -5.07
C SER A 127 -16.60 13.90 -5.98
N SER A 128 -15.47 13.25 -5.68
CA SER A 128 -15.08 12.01 -6.39
C SER A 128 -15.87 10.80 -5.89
N VAL A 129 -16.12 9.83 -6.77
CA VAL A 129 -16.74 8.53 -6.45
C VAL A 129 -15.79 7.42 -6.92
N TYR A 130 -15.18 6.70 -5.99
CA TYR A 130 -14.11 5.76 -6.28
C TYR A 130 -14.31 4.38 -5.66
N MET A 131 -13.96 3.34 -6.42
CA MET A 131 -13.87 1.98 -5.94
C MET A 131 -12.53 1.35 -6.32
N GLN A 132 -11.80 0.89 -5.31
CA GLN A 132 -10.56 0.13 -5.43
C GLN A 132 -10.79 -1.31 -4.97
N LYS A 133 -10.36 -2.27 -5.79
CA LYS A 133 -10.33 -3.68 -5.41
C LYS A 133 -8.97 -4.28 -5.74
N GLN A 134 -8.35 -4.90 -4.76
CA GLN A 134 -7.04 -5.56 -4.92
C GLN A 134 -7.16 -6.99 -4.44
N ILE A 135 -6.87 -7.94 -5.33
CA ILE A 135 -7.03 -9.37 -5.09
C ILE A 135 -5.66 -10.01 -5.25
N PHE A 136 -5.09 -10.47 -4.15
CA PHE A 136 -3.81 -11.16 -4.09
C PHE A 136 -4.07 -12.66 -3.92
N ARG A 137 -3.74 -13.45 -4.93
CA ARG A 137 -3.64 -14.91 -4.82
C ARG A 137 -2.19 -15.27 -4.58
N VAL A 138 -1.91 -15.78 -3.40
CA VAL A 138 -0.56 -16.05 -2.89
C VAL A 138 -0.38 -17.55 -2.71
N ALA A 139 0.67 -18.11 -3.28
CA ALA A 139 1.05 -19.49 -3.05
C ALA A 139 1.62 -19.70 -1.62
N PRO A 140 1.65 -20.93 -1.08
CA PRO A 140 2.16 -21.23 0.25
C PRO A 140 3.48 -20.55 0.60
N SER A 141 4.51 -20.69 -0.23
CA SER A 141 5.85 -20.15 0.00
C SER A 141 6.09 -18.77 -0.64
N SER A 142 5.05 -18.12 -1.14
CA SER A 142 5.16 -16.75 -1.69
C SER A 142 5.27 -15.70 -0.58
N SER A 143 5.81 -14.54 -0.91
CA SER A 143 5.90 -13.38 -0.01
C SER A 143 5.19 -12.14 -0.59
N LEU A 144 4.49 -11.41 0.27
CA LEU A 144 3.71 -10.23 -0.04
C LEU A 144 4.00 -9.12 1.00
N GLY A 145 4.51 -7.98 0.54
CA GLY A 145 4.49 -6.72 1.27
C GLY A 145 3.62 -5.72 0.50
N PHE A 146 2.56 -5.22 1.13
CA PHE A 146 1.56 -4.40 0.45
C PHE A 146 1.02 -3.28 1.34
N LEU A 147 1.09 -2.04 0.85
CA LEU A 147 0.53 -0.86 1.50
C LEU A 147 -0.65 -0.31 0.68
N ASP A 148 -1.82 -0.18 1.32
CA ASP A 148 -2.96 0.58 0.83
C ASP A 148 -3.22 1.76 1.75
N TRP A 149 -3.47 2.94 1.20
CA TRP A 149 -3.72 4.13 1.99
C TRP A 149 -4.40 5.23 1.17
N VAL A 150 -5.24 6.00 1.86
CA VAL A 150 -6.07 7.06 1.30
C VAL A 150 -5.91 8.34 2.11
N THR A 151 -5.86 9.47 1.41
CA THR A 151 -5.77 10.80 2.02
C THR A 151 -7.12 11.50 2.11
N GLN A 152 -7.22 12.54 2.92
CA GLN A 152 -8.39 13.39 3.06
C GLN A 152 -8.69 14.30 1.85
N GLY A 153 -7.89 14.21 0.78
CA GLY A 153 -7.97 15.04 -0.41
C GLY A 153 -6.89 16.12 -0.47
N ARG A 154 -7.21 17.24 -1.12
CA ARG A 154 -6.30 18.37 -1.35
C ARG A 154 -6.42 19.41 -0.23
N VAL A 155 -5.63 19.23 0.83
CA VAL A 155 -5.58 20.17 1.98
C VAL A 155 -5.31 21.61 1.55
N ALA A 156 -4.39 21.80 0.58
CA ALA A 156 -4.07 23.12 0.03
C ALA A 156 -5.25 23.81 -0.68
N ARG A 157 -6.33 23.07 -0.98
CA ARG A 157 -7.58 23.58 -1.55
C ARG A 157 -8.75 23.59 -0.54
N GLY A 158 -8.48 23.33 0.74
CA GLY A 158 -9.50 23.27 1.79
C GLY A 158 -10.31 21.98 1.82
N GLU A 159 -9.90 20.94 1.08
CA GLU A 159 -10.55 19.63 1.14
C GLU A 159 -10.19 18.89 2.43
N ASP A 160 -11.19 18.25 3.02
CA ASP A 160 -11.09 17.52 4.28
C ASP A 160 -12.19 16.44 4.28
N TRP A 161 -11.82 15.27 3.76
CA TRP A 161 -12.72 14.13 3.53
C TRP A 161 -13.96 14.53 2.72
N SER A 162 -13.77 15.38 1.71
CA SER A 162 -14.84 16.04 0.91
C SER A 162 -15.26 15.27 -0.35
N PHE A 163 -14.71 14.09 -0.61
CA PHE A 163 -15.18 13.21 -1.69
C PHE A 163 -16.59 12.67 -1.42
N THR A 164 -17.27 12.15 -2.43
CA THR A 164 -18.61 11.56 -2.26
C THR A 164 -18.53 10.15 -1.69
N HIS A 165 -17.74 9.26 -2.34
CA HIS A 165 -17.48 7.90 -1.84
C HIS A 165 -16.07 7.44 -2.18
N TRP A 166 -15.45 6.74 -1.24
CA TRP A 166 -14.23 5.98 -1.47
C TRP A 166 -14.41 4.59 -0.84
N ASN A 167 -14.33 3.54 -1.66
CA ASN A 167 -14.47 2.15 -1.24
C ASN A 167 -13.22 1.37 -1.61
N GLY A 168 -12.40 1.02 -0.63
CA GLY A 168 -11.24 0.14 -0.78
C GLY A 168 -11.54 -1.28 -0.33
N CYS A 169 -11.10 -2.28 -1.09
CA CYS A 169 -11.20 -3.69 -0.73
C CYS A 169 -9.93 -4.45 -1.10
N ASN A 170 -9.25 -4.97 -0.09
CA ASN A 170 -8.05 -5.78 -0.22
C ASN A 170 -8.36 -7.21 0.20
N GLU A 171 -8.13 -8.17 -0.69
CA GLU A 171 -8.32 -9.59 -0.41
C GLU A 171 -7.03 -10.37 -0.62
N VAL A 172 -6.59 -11.09 0.40
CA VAL A 172 -5.46 -12.01 0.33
C VAL A 172 -5.99 -13.44 0.42
N TRP A 173 -5.79 -14.21 -0.65
CA TRP A 173 -6.23 -15.58 -0.82
C TRP A 173 -5.02 -16.50 -0.89
N LEU A 174 -4.99 -17.54 -0.06
CA LEU A 174 -4.05 -18.65 -0.24
C LEU A 174 -4.53 -19.53 -1.39
N ASP A 175 -3.68 -19.71 -2.38
CA ASP A 175 -3.93 -20.54 -3.56
C ASP A 175 -2.81 -21.57 -3.70
N ASP A 176 -3.11 -22.82 -3.34
CA ASP A 176 -2.11 -23.89 -3.29
C ASP A 176 -1.78 -24.46 -4.68
N GLY A 177 -2.44 -23.97 -5.74
CA GLY A 177 -2.23 -24.38 -7.13
C GLY A 177 -2.77 -25.78 -7.47
N ASP A 178 -3.28 -26.50 -6.48
CA ASP A 178 -4.01 -27.75 -6.68
C ASP A 178 -5.43 -27.47 -7.15
N SER A 179 -5.78 -27.97 -8.34
CA SER A 179 -7.09 -27.79 -8.96
C SER A 179 -8.26 -28.33 -8.13
N ASN A 180 -7.99 -29.24 -7.17
CA ASN A 180 -9.01 -29.84 -6.32
C ASN A 180 -9.29 -29.04 -5.05
N THR A 181 -8.43 -28.09 -4.67
CA THR A 181 -8.60 -27.26 -3.48
C THR A 181 -9.06 -25.85 -3.85
N ARG A 182 -10.12 -25.39 -3.18
CA ARG A 182 -10.59 -24.01 -3.39
C ARG A 182 -9.65 -23.03 -2.68
N PRO A 183 -9.31 -21.89 -3.30
CA PRO A 183 -8.52 -20.85 -2.64
C PRO A 183 -9.15 -20.41 -1.33
N ARG A 184 -8.32 -20.23 -0.30
CA ARG A 184 -8.76 -19.88 1.07
C ARG A 184 -8.52 -18.40 1.36
N LEU A 185 -9.57 -17.66 1.72
CA LEU A 185 -9.44 -16.27 2.15
C LEU A 185 -8.69 -16.16 3.49
N LEU A 186 -7.54 -15.48 3.46
CA LEU A 186 -6.73 -15.18 4.65
C LEU A 186 -7.13 -13.84 5.27
N VAL A 187 -7.20 -12.79 4.46
CA VAL A 187 -7.53 -11.43 4.90
C VAL A 187 -8.51 -10.80 3.90
N ARG A 188 -9.57 -10.18 4.41
CA ARG A 188 -10.36 -9.19 3.68
C ARG A 188 -10.37 -7.90 4.51
N ASP A 189 -9.75 -6.87 3.98
CA ASP A 189 -9.84 -5.52 4.52
C ASP A 189 -10.75 -4.69 3.62
N THR A 190 -11.85 -4.19 4.18
CA THR A 190 -12.78 -3.33 3.45
C THR A 190 -12.94 -2.04 4.22
N VAL A 191 -12.69 -0.94 3.53
CA VAL A 191 -12.77 0.41 4.08
C VAL A 191 -13.72 1.18 3.18
N ALA A 192 -14.88 1.51 3.74
CA ALA A 192 -15.91 2.29 3.07
C ALA A 192 -16.00 3.66 3.74
N LEU A 193 -15.61 4.69 3.00
CA LEU A 193 -15.63 6.07 3.44
C LEU A 193 -16.67 6.81 2.62
N SER A 194 -17.62 7.43 3.31
CA SER A 194 -18.72 8.12 2.67
C SER A 194 -18.71 9.59 3.09
N GLY A 195 -18.78 10.46 2.09
CA GLY A 195 -18.64 11.90 2.23
C GLY A 195 -19.78 12.59 2.97
N PRO A 196 -19.70 13.92 3.13
CA PRO A 196 -20.67 14.70 3.90
C PRO A 196 -22.12 14.64 3.38
N GLU A 197 -22.33 14.39 2.09
CA GLU A 197 -23.66 14.30 1.45
C GLU A 197 -24.28 12.89 1.56
N SER A 198 -23.48 11.88 1.92
CA SER A 198 -23.94 10.52 2.09
C SER A 198 -24.59 10.28 3.45
N LEU A 199 -25.47 9.29 3.55
CA LEU A 199 -26.17 8.92 4.78
C LEU A 199 -25.21 8.85 5.98
N ARG A 200 -25.48 9.66 7.00
CA ARG A 200 -24.66 9.71 8.22
C ARG A 200 -24.79 8.39 8.97
N LEU A 201 -23.88 7.45 8.74
CA LEU A 201 -23.83 6.14 9.40
C LEU A 201 -23.86 6.24 10.95
N SER A 202 -23.45 7.39 11.51
CA SER A 202 -23.44 7.64 12.95
C SER A 202 -23.92 9.05 13.33
N GLY A 203 -24.66 9.74 12.44
CA GLY A 203 -25.08 11.13 12.65
C GLY A 203 -23.96 12.21 12.58
N ARG A 204 -22.69 11.79 12.49
CA ARG A 204 -21.49 12.63 12.37
C ARG A 204 -20.99 12.71 10.93
N ARG A 205 -20.25 13.77 10.59
CA ARG A 205 -19.56 13.87 9.29
C ARG A 205 -18.29 13.02 9.34
N LEU A 206 -17.85 12.52 8.19
CA LEU A 206 -16.63 11.71 8.08
C LEU A 206 -15.43 12.40 8.73
N ARG A 207 -15.19 13.68 8.43
CA ARG A 207 -14.11 14.48 9.05
C ARG A 207 -14.13 14.49 10.58
N ASP A 208 -15.32 14.47 11.19
CA ASP A 208 -15.47 14.47 12.65
C ASP A 208 -15.11 13.10 13.24
N THR A 209 -15.34 12.03 12.49
CA THR A 209 -15.00 10.65 12.90
C THR A 209 -13.53 10.32 12.67
N MET A 210 -12.87 10.99 11.72
CA MET A 210 -11.45 10.78 11.42
C MET A 210 -10.53 11.50 12.42
N ASP A 211 -11.06 12.29 13.36
CA ASP A 211 -10.31 12.94 14.45
C ASP A 211 -9.00 13.62 14.02
N LYS A 212 -9.10 14.50 13.01
CA LYS A 212 -7.97 15.25 12.43
C LYS A 212 -6.90 14.41 11.72
N LEU A 213 -7.14 13.11 11.51
CA LEU A 213 -6.28 12.28 10.68
C LEU A 213 -6.52 12.64 9.20
N ALA A 214 -5.44 12.93 8.51
CA ALA A 214 -5.43 13.28 7.09
C ALA A 214 -5.17 12.08 6.17
N VAL A 215 -4.73 10.95 6.75
CA VAL A 215 -4.43 9.72 6.03
C VAL A 215 -4.84 8.52 6.86
N PHE A 216 -5.32 7.49 6.18
CA PHE A 216 -5.62 6.19 6.77
C PHE A 216 -5.02 5.11 5.87
N GLY A 217 -4.33 4.13 6.46
CA GLY A 217 -3.64 3.09 5.73
C GLY A 217 -3.66 1.71 6.39
N THR A 218 -3.52 0.70 5.54
CA THR A 218 -3.37 -0.71 5.87
C THR A 218 -2.10 -1.24 5.20
N LEU A 219 -1.14 -1.73 5.98
CA LEU A 219 0.01 -2.50 5.51
C LEU A 219 -0.24 -3.99 5.80
N ILE A 220 -0.09 -4.84 4.79
CA ILE A 220 -0.22 -6.29 4.91
C ILE A 220 1.11 -6.95 4.55
N LEU A 221 1.62 -7.77 5.46
CA LEU A 221 2.88 -8.50 5.33
C LEU A 221 2.61 -10.00 5.45
N ARG A 222 3.11 -10.82 4.53
CA ARG A 222 3.00 -12.29 4.57
C ARG A 222 4.21 -12.94 3.91
N GLY A 223 4.73 -14.01 4.51
CA GLY A 223 5.75 -14.87 3.91
C GLY A 223 7.18 -14.51 4.30
N ASP A 224 8.11 -15.39 3.97
CA ASP A 224 9.47 -15.40 4.53
C ASP A 224 10.30 -14.17 4.15
N MET A 225 10.14 -13.63 2.94
CA MET A 225 10.91 -12.44 2.51
C MET A 225 10.55 -11.20 3.34
N VAL A 226 9.33 -11.11 3.86
CA VAL A 226 8.89 -9.95 4.65
C VAL A 226 8.75 -10.28 6.14
N LYS A 227 9.18 -11.47 6.57
CA LYS A 227 9.00 -11.94 7.94
C LYS A 227 9.71 -11.05 8.95
N GLN A 228 10.95 -10.65 8.66
CA GLN A 228 11.72 -9.75 9.53
C GLN A 228 10.96 -8.44 9.77
N THR A 229 10.45 -7.83 8.70
CA THR A 229 9.65 -6.61 8.77
C THR A 229 8.35 -6.84 9.56
N ALA A 230 7.66 -7.96 9.31
CA ALA A 230 6.42 -8.30 10.01
C ALA A 230 6.63 -8.46 11.52
N ASP A 231 7.66 -9.21 11.91
CA ASP A 231 8.04 -9.39 13.32
C ASP A 231 8.45 -8.05 13.95
N PHE A 232 9.14 -7.19 13.21
CA PHE A 232 9.55 -5.87 13.68
C PHE A 232 8.35 -4.99 14.04
N PHE A 233 7.35 -4.85 13.16
CA PHE A 233 6.12 -4.09 13.46
C PHE A 233 5.39 -4.63 14.69
N LEU A 234 5.29 -5.96 14.84
CA LEU A 234 4.66 -6.57 16.00
C LEU A 234 5.45 -6.30 17.29
N SER A 235 6.77 -6.37 17.23
CA SER A 235 7.64 -6.08 18.38
C SER A 235 7.56 -4.63 18.82
N GLU A 236 7.55 -3.68 17.87
CA GLU A 236 7.42 -2.25 18.17
C GLU A 236 6.02 -1.91 18.69
N PHE A 237 4.99 -2.59 18.20
CA PHE A 237 3.63 -2.43 18.69
C PHE A 237 3.50 -2.93 20.14
N ALA A 238 4.07 -4.11 20.43
CA ALA A 238 4.08 -4.67 21.77
C ALA A 238 4.87 -3.81 22.78
N ALA A 239 5.87 -3.08 22.30
CA ALA A 239 6.72 -2.18 23.08
C ALA A 239 6.12 -0.77 23.27
N LEU A 240 4.92 -0.48 22.72
CA LEU A 240 4.30 0.84 22.91
C LEU A 240 4.02 1.12 24.40
N PRO A 241 4.21 2.37 24.86
CA PRO A 241 3.89 2.76 26.22
C PRO A 241 2.41 2.49 26.53
N ARG A 242 2.14 1.63 27.52
CA ARG A 242 0.77 1.33 27.95
C ARG A 242 0.20 2.50 28.75
N VAL A 243 -1.11 2.71 28.62
CA VAL A 243 -1.84 3.70 29.42
C VAL A 243 -1.59 3.43 30.91
N GLY A 244 -1.03 4.42 31.61
CA GLY A 244 -0.68 4.32 33.04
C GLY A 244 0.80 4.07 33.35
N GLY A 245 1.63 3.74 32.35
CA GLY A 245 3.09 3.63 32.50
C GLY A 245 3.78 5.00 32.47
N ARG A 246 3.48 5.87 33.43
CA ARG A 246 4.26 7.10 33.61
C ARG A 246 5.61 6.74 34.22
N ASP A 247 6.69 7.15 33.56
CA ASP A 247 8.01 7.19 34.17
C ASP A 247 8.04 8.36 35.16
N PHE A 248 8.09 8.07 36.46
CA PHE A 248 8.11 9.06 37.53
C PHE A 248 9.52 9.57 37.88
N ARG A 249 10.55 9.13 37.15
CA ARG A 249 11.95 9.57 37.35
C ARG A 249 12.16 11.02 36.90
N SER A 250 13.13 11.71 37.50
CA SER A 250 13.45 13.11 37.17
C SER A 250 14.08 13.25 35.77
N ALA A 251 14.01 14.44 35.19
CA ALA A 251 14.61 14.72 33.89
C ALA A 251 16.13 14.47 33.89
N GLU A 252 16.82 14.69 35.01
CA GLU A 252 18.25 14.38 35.14
C GLU A 252 18.53 12.87 35.17
N ALA A 253 17.66 12.08 35.79
CA ALA A 253 17.78 10.62 35.81
C ALA A 253 17.49 9.99 34.44
N GLN A 254 16.57 10.59 33.66
CA GLN A 254 16.30 10.20 32.27
C GLN A 254 17.49 10.51 31.36
N ALA A 255 18.15 11.67 31.54
CA ALA A 255 19.32 12.08 30.77
C ALA A 255 20.62 11.32 31.15
N ALA A 256 20.68 10.68 32.32
CA ALA A 256 21.82 9.87 32.74
C ALA A 256 21.88 8.50 32.03
N ASP A 257 20.71 7.88 31.80
CA ASP A 257 20.60 6.62 31.03
C ASP A 257 20.89 6.85 29.53
N GLU A 258 20.67 8.06 28.99
CA GLU A 258 20.96 8.43 27.60
C GLU A 258 22.41 8.18 27.16
N LYS A 259 23.36 8.06 28.10
CA LYS A 259 24.79 7.85 27.81
C LYS A 259 25.16 6.40 27.46
N SER A 260 24.26 5.43 27.62
CA SER A 260 24.51 4.01 27.28
C SER A 260 23.37 3.37 26.48
N VAL A 261 22.61 4.18 25.74
CA VAL A 261 21.42 3.72 25.00
C VAL A 261 21.82 3.07 23.68
N SER A 262 21.26 1.90 23.39
CA SER A 262 21.50 1.24 22.10
C SER A 262 20.98 2.08 20.93
N ASP A 263 21.53 1.87 19.73
CA ASP A 263 21.06 2.56 18.52
C ASP A 263 19.54 2.38 18.30
N LEU A 264 19.02 1.19 18.63
CA LEU A 264 17.60 0.85 18.53
C LEU A 264 16.74 1.65 19.51
N GLU A 265 17.15 1.79 20.77
CA GLU A 265 16.40 2.56 21.77
C GLU A 265 16.45 4.07 21.48
N SER A 266 17.58 4.56 20.98
CA SER A 266 17.72 5.93 20.49
C SER A 266 16.78 6.20 19.32
N TRP A 267 16.70 5.27 18.36
CA TRP A 267 15.75 5.34 17.25
C TRP A 267 14.30 5.27 17.74
N ARG A 268 13.98 4.36 18.67
CA ARG A 268 12.62 4.19 19.22
C ARG A 268 12.15 5.46 19.92
N SER A 269 13.03 6.12 20.66
CA SER A 269 12.72 7.40 21.31
C SER A 269 12.40 8.50 20.30
N ARG A 270 13.17 8.58 19.19
CA ARG A 270 12.86 9.48 18.07
C ARG A 270 11.54 9.14 17.37
N ARG A 271 11.26 7.85 17.15
CA ARG A 271 9.98 7.38 16.59
C ARG A 271 8.80 7.82 17.45
N LEU A 272 8.83 7.55 18.76
CA LEU A 272 7.74 7.88 19.68
C LEU A 272 7.47 9.40 19.74
N LYS A 273 8.54 10.21 19.66
CA LYS A 273 8.39 11.67 19.54
C LYS A 273 7.69 12.06 18.23
N MET A 274 8.11 11.49 17.10
CA MET A 274 7.46 11.72 15.80
C MET A 274 5.98 11.29 15.81
N GLU A 275 5.65 10.15 16.41
CA GLU A 275 4.26 9.69 16.54
C GLU A 275 3.39 10.66 17.34
N LYS A 276 3.95 11.29 18.37
CA LYS A 276 3.25 12.32 19.15
C LYS A 276 3.06 13.62 18.36
N ASP A 277 4.10 14.08 17.68
CA ASP A 277 4.10 15.36 16.95
C ASP A 277 3.16 15.30 15.72
N GLU A 278 3.19 14.20 14.98
CA GLU A 278 2.39 13.95 13.78
C GLU A 278 1.05 13.25 14.07
N VAL A 279 0.74 12.98 15.34
CA VAL A 279 -0.46 12.24 15.82
C VAL A 279 -0.68 10.98 15.00
N ILE A 280 0.30 10.09 15.11
CA ILE A 280 0.27 8.80 14.46
C ILE A 280 -0.40 7.81 15.40
N LEU A 281 -1.49 7.23 14.93
CA LEU A 281 -2.20 6.15 15.61
C LEU A 281 -2.02 4.91 14.77
N TRP A 282 -1.59 3.81 15.39
CA TRP A 282 -1.39 2.57 14.66
C TRP A 282 -1.57 1.33 15.52
N SER A 283 -1.84 0.20 14.86
CA SER A 283 -1.92 -1.11 15.48
C SER A 283 -1.35 -2.18 14.56
N ALA A 284 -0.89 -3.29 15.13
CA ALA A 284 -0.39 -4.44 14.39
C ALA A 284 -0.95 -5.74 14.98
N ALA A 285 -1.37 -6.67 14.12
CA ALA A 285 -1.91 -7.96 14.55
C ALA A 285 -1.63 -9.09 13.55
N HIS A 286 -1.52 -10.31 14.07
CA HIS A 286 -1.53 -11.52 13.25
C HIS A 286 -2.96 -11.87 12.80
N VAL A 287 -3.13 -12.14 11.51
CA VAL A 287 -4.39 -12.58 10.90
C VAL A 287 -4.10 -13.68 9.89
N ARG A 288 -4.38 -14.94 10.26
CA ARG A 288 -4.32 -16.12 9.36
C ARG A 288 -3.03 -16.21 8.51
N GLY A 289 -1.87 -16.01 9.14
CA GLY A 289 -0.56 -16.07 8.47
C GLY A 289 -0.11 -14.75 7.82
N CYS A 290 -0.93 -13.71 7.87
CA CYS A 290 -0.54 -12.34 7.56
C CYS A 290 -0.29 -11.56 8.86
N VAL A 291 0.50 -10.49 8.77
CA VAL A 291 0.51 -9.38 9.72
C VAL A 291 -0.20 -8.21 9.05
N VAL A 292 -1.19 -7.66 9.74
CA VAL A 292 -1.94 -6.49 9.29
C VAL A 292 -1.62 -5.35 10.24
N VAL A 293 -1.11 -4.26 9.67
CA VAL A 293 -0.82 -3.01 10.38
C VAL A 293 -1.79 -1.96 9.87
N LYS A 294 -2.55 -1.33 10.77
CA LYS A 294 -3.40 -0.19 10.44
C LYS A 294 -2.80 1.06 11.04
N PHE A 295 -2.84 2.17 10.31
CA PHE A 295 -2.37 3.45 10.81
C PHE A 295 -3.18 4.62 10.28
N GLY A 296 -3.09 5.74 10.99
CA GLY A 296 -3.47 7.06 10.51
C GLY A 296 -2.54 8.12 11.07
N ALA A 297 -2.43 9.24 10.37
CA ALA A 297 -1.59 10.36 10.78
C ALA A 297 -2.27 11.71 10.50
N ARG A 298 -1.89 12.76 11.23
CA ARG A 298 -2.40 14.12 11.04
C ARG A 298 -2.06 14.70 9.68
N THR A 299 -0.92 14.30 9.12
CA THR A 299 -0.45 14.76 7.81
C THR A 299 -0.07 13.56 6.95
N VAL A 300 -0.23 13.70 5.63
CA VAL A 300 0.19 12.66 4.68
C VAL A 300 1.69 12.41 4.78
N GLU A 301 2.47 13.49 4.91
CA GLU A 301 3.93 13.43 5.06
C GLU A 301 4.37 12.81 6.39
N GLY A 302 3.65 13.07 7.49
CA GLY A 302 3.90 12.42 8.77
C GLY A 302 3.68 10.91 8.69
N GLY A 303 2.60 10.48 8.03
CA GLY A 303 2.35 9.06 7.75
C GLY A 303 3.42 8.44 6.87
N ARG A 304 3.81 9.12 5.78
CA ARG A 304 4.88 8.69 4.86
C ARG A 304 6.20 8.47 5.60
N LYS A 305 6.68 9.52 6.30
CA LYS A 305 7.93 9.47 7.06
C LYS A 305 7.94 8.38 8.11
N TRP A 306 6.79 8.14 8.76
CA TRP A 306 6.69 7.07 9.77
C TRP A 306 6.78 5.68 9.17
N VAL A 307 5.98 5.37 8.13
CA VAL A 307 6.08 4.07 7.45
C VAL A 307 7.50 3.87 6.90
N GLY A 308 8.07 4.89 6.27
CA GLY A 308 9.45 4.88 5.78
C GLY A 308 10.49 4.59 6.86
N ALA A 309 10.42 5.31 7.97
CA ALA A 309 11.34 5.12 9.10
C ALA A 309 11.23 3.71 9.69
N MET A 310 10.02 3.16 9.81
CA MET A 310 9.79 1.79 10.28
C MET A 310 10.45 0.76 9.35
N LEU A 311 10.18 0.85 8.04
CA LEU A 311 10.71 -0.08 7.03
C LEU A 311 12.23 0.05 6.84
N ALA A 312 12.77 1.27 6.95
CA ALA A 312 14.20 1.53 6.86
C ALA A 312 14.95 0.98 8.08
N MET A 313 14.35 1.03 9.26
CA MET A 313 14.98 0.57 10.50
C MET A 313 15.21 -0.95 10.52
N ASP A 314 14.23 -1.74 10.07
CA ASP A 314 14.45 -3.19 9.95
C ASP A 314 15.26 -3.55 8.69
N GLY A 315 15.10 -2.78 7.60
CA GLY A 315 15.83 -2.96 6.35
C GLY A 315 15.50 -4.24 5.59
N GLY A 316 14.47 -4.99 6.00
CA GLY A 316 14.07 -6.26 5.40
C GLY A 316 13.55 -6.10 3.97
N ILE A 317 12.68 -5.10 3.74
CA ILE A 317 12.17 -4.80 2.40
C ILE A 317 13.31 -4.39 1.46
N GLU A 318 14.18 -3.48 1.89
CA GLU A 318 15.32 -3.04 1.08
C GLU A 318 16.25 -4.22 0.73
N ARG A 319 16.57 -5.08 1.70
CA ARG A 319 17.41 -6.25 1.48
C ARG A 319 16.82 -7.21 0.44
N GLN A 320 15.49 -7.37 0.43
CA GLN A 320 14.82 -8.36 -0.41
C GLN A 320 14.40 -7.83 -1.78
N PHE A 321 13.97 -6.58 -1.87
CA PHE A 321 13.36 -5.97 -3.04
C PHE A 321 14.16 -4.80 -3.63
N GLY A 322 15.13 -4.28 -2.87
CA GLY A 322 15.97 -3.15 -3.25
C GLY A 322 15.42 -1.83 -2.71
N GLU A 323 16.29 -0.82 -2.63
CA GLU A 323 15.98 0.51 -2.08
C GLU A 323 14.87 1.23 -2.87
N GLN A 324 14.79 0.98 -4.18
CA GLN A 324 13.76 1.52 -5.07
C GLN A 324 12.34 1.08 -4.68
N ALA A 325 12.18 -0.07 -4.02
CA ALA A 325 10.88 -0.53 -3.54
C ALA A 325 10.29 0.37 -2.45
N LEU A 326 11.12 1.15 -1.76
CA LEU A 326 10.73 2.05 -0.68
C LEU A 326 10.50 3.50 -1.15
N MET A 327 10.64 3.80 -2.44
CA MET A 327 10.70 5.19 -2.90
C MET A 327 9.44 6.03 -2.62
N CYS A 328 8.25 5.42 -2.56
CA CYS A 328 7.00 6.12 -2.24
C CYS A 328 6.77 6.30 -0.74
N VAL A 329 7.59 5.70 0.11
CA VAL A 329 7.47 5.79 1.58
C VAL A 329 8.70 6.41 2.22
N ARG A 330 9.69 6.81 1.43
CA ARG A 330 10.87 7.56 1.90
C ARG A 330 10.58 9.04 2.10
#